data_AF-A0A2R7KSK0-F1
#
_entry.id   AF-A0A2R7KSK0-F1
#
_cell.length_a   1.000
_cell.length_b   1.000
_cell.length_c   1.000
_cell.angle_alpha   90.00
_cell.angle_beta   90.00
_cell.angle_gamma   90.00
#
_symmetry.space_group_name_H-M   'P 1'
#
loop_
_entity.id
_entity.type
_entity.pdbx_description
1 polymer ?
#
loop_
_entity_poly.entity_id
_entity_poly.type
_entity_poly.pdbx_seq_one_letter_code
_entity_poly.pdbx_strand_id
1 'polypeptide(L)' 'GGGSMLRGLDKRISQKTDLPVYIAEDPLRAVVRGTGMALKNIAKFKSILIK' A
#
# COMPACT_ATOMS: atom_id res chain seq x y z
N GLY A 1 -3.64 0.64 -4.25
CA GLY A 1 -4.61 -0.28 -4.88
C GLY A 1 -5.24 0.43 -6.07
N GLY A 2 -5.83 -0.27 -7.03
CA GLY A 2 -6.42 0.38 -8.22
C GLY A 2 -7.46 1.48 -7.90
N GLY A 3 -8.26 1.30 -6.84
CA GLY A 3 -9.21 2.31 -6.38
C GLY A 3 -8.60 3.64 -5.96
N SER A 4 -7.30 3.69 -5.63
CA SER A 4 -6.62 4.95 -5.31
C SER A 4 -6.41 5.86 -6.54
N MET A 5 -6.60 5.34 -7.75
CA MET A 5 -6.42 6.09 -9.01
C MET A 5 -7.65 6.90 -9.42
N LEU A 6 -8.73 6.88 -8.61
CA LEU A 6 -9.86 7.76 -8.82
C LEU A 6 -9.40 9.22 -8.79
N ARG A 7 -9.76 9.97 -9.83
CA ARG A 7 -9.29 11.35 -10.05
C ARG A 7 -9.62 12.23 -8.84
N GLY A 8 -8.58 12.74 -8.18
CA GLY A 8 -8.71 13.67 -7.05
C GLY A 8 -9.06 13.02 -5.71
N LEU A 9 -9.03 11.70 -5.60
CA LEU A 9 -9.28 11.00 -4.34
C LEU A 9 -8.23 11.36 -3.28
N ASP A 10 -6.96 11.41 -3.67
CA ASP A 10 -5.84 11.87 -2.87
C ASP A 10 -6.09 13.27 -2.29
N LYS A 11 -6.49 14.22 -3.15
CA LYS A 11 -6.81 15.59 -2.76
C LYS A 11 -7.99 15.65 -1.79
N ARG A 12 -9.05 14.88 -2.06
CA ARG A 12 -10.25 14.82 -1.23
C ARG A 12 -9.94 14.31 0.18
N ILE A 13 -9.13 13.26 0.29
CA ILE A 13 -8.70 12.72 1.59
C ILE A 13 -7.83 13.77 2.29
N SER A 14 -6.84 14.34 1.59
CA SER A 14 -5.93 15.33 2.16
C SER A 14 -6.66 16.54 2.75
N GLN A 15 -7.64 17.09 2.03
CA GLN A 15 -8.49 18.20 2.51
C GLN A 15 -9.37 17.81 3.71
N LYS A 16 -9.75 16.54 3.84
CA LYS A 16 -10.64 16.09 4.93
C LYS A 16 -9.87 15.77 6.19
N THR A 17 -8.61 15.35 6.07
CA THR A 17 -7.78 14.92 7.19
C THR A 17 -6.74 15.95 7.60
N ASP A 18 -6.55 17.04 6.82
CA ASP A 18 -5.46 18.01 6.98
C ASP A 18 -4.07 17.35 7.03
N LEU A 19 -3.92 16.24 6.29
CA LEU A 19 -2.68 15.47 6.20
C LEU A 19 -2.24 15.35 4.74
N PRO A 20 -0.92 15.26 4.49
CA PRO A 20 -0.42 14.98 3.15
C PRO A 20 -0.80 13.55 2.75
N VAL A 21 -1.31 13.39 1.53
CA VAL A 21 -1.73 12.10 0.97
C VAL A 21 -0.98 11.86 -0.32
N TYR A 22 -0.40 10.67 -0.46
CA TYR A 22 0.39 10.26 -1.61
C TYR A 22 -0.17 8.99 -2.23
N ILE A 23 -0.23 8.96 -3.56
CA ILE A 23 -0.52 7.73 -4.30
C ILE A 23 0.80 6.99 -4.49
N ALA A 24 0.81 5.70 -4.20
CA ALA A 24 1.98 4.85 -4.43
C ALA A 24 2.36 4.83 -5.93
N GLU A 25 3.64 4.68 -6.23
CA GLU A 25 4.19 4.71 -7.60
C GLU A 25 3.58 3.63 -8.52
N ASP A 26 3.42 2.39 -8.02
CA ASP A 26 2.68 1.32 -8.71
C ASP A 26 1.57 0.76 -7.79
N PRO A 27 0.41 1.43 -7.72
CA PRO A 27 -0.65 1.07 -6.78
C PRO A 27 -1.39 -0.21 -7.18
N LEU A 28 -1.23 -0.67 -8.44
CA LEU A 28 -1.86 -1.88 -8.96
C LEU A 28 -1.07 -3.13 -8.55
N ARG A 29 0.27 -3.07 -8.59
CA ARG A 29 1.13 -4.22 -8.24
C ARG A 29 1.63 -4.19 -6.80
N ALA A 30 1.35 -3.13 -6.04
CA ALA A 30 1.82 -2.97 -4.66
C ALA A 30 1.60 -4.22 -3.79
N VAL A 31 0.42 -4.83 -3.87
CA VAL A 31 0.07 -6.02 -3.06
C VAL A 31 0.91 -7.22 -3.46
N VAL A 32 0.88 -7.63 -4.74
CA VAL A 32 1.63 -8.82 -5.20
C VAL A 32 3.14 -8.67 -5.03
N ARG A 33 3.69 -7.46 -5.24
CA ARG A 33 5.11 -7.18 -4.99
C ARG A 33 5.43 -7.29 -3.49
N GLY A 34 4.59 -6.71 -2.63
CA GLY A 34 4.67 -6.84 -1.18
C GLY A 34 4.66 -8.29 -0.72
N THR A 35 3.72 -9.09 -1.21
CA THR A 35 3.62 -10.52 -0.94
C THR A 35 4.89 -11.26 -1.38
N GLY A 36 5.39 -11.01 -2.60
CA GLY A 36 6.63 -11.62 -3.07
C GLY A 36 7.85 -11.24 -2.22
N MET A 37 7.93 -9.99 -1.75
CA MET A 37 8.99 -9.56 -0.83
C MET A 37 8.87 -10.25 0.54
N ALA A 38 7.67 -10.41 1.07
CA ALA A 38 7.43 -11.10 2.34
C ALA A 38 7.82 -12.57 2.26
N LEU A 39 7.40 -13.27 1.18
CA LEU A 39 7.74 -14.69 0.96
C LEU A 39 9.25 -14.92 0.81
N LYS A 40 9.98 -13.99 0.19
CA LYS A 40 11.44 -14.05 0.12
C LYS A 40 12.13 -13.82 1.47
N ASN A 41 11.42 -13.24 2.44
CA ASN A 41 11.94 -12.84 3.74
C ASN A 41 11.13 -13.49 4.89
N ILE A 42 10.68 -14.74 4.72
CA ILE A 42 9.82 -15.43 5.70
C ILE A 42 10.41 -15.41 7.11
N ALA A 43 11.72 -15.64 7.26
CA ALA A 43 12.38 -15.61 8.58
C ALA A 43 12.22 -14.25 9.28
N LYS A 44 12.35 -13.15 8.53
CA LYS A 44 12.21 -11.77 9.04
C LYS A 44 10.77 -11.46 9.47
N PHE A 45 9.78 -11.98 8.74
CA PHE A 45 8.37 -11.70 8.98
C PHE A 45 7.65 -12.83 9.72
N LYS A 46 8.39 -13.80 10.27
CA LYS A 46 7.82 -15.02 10.88
C LYS A 46 6.78 -14.71 11.96
N SER A 47 7.04 -13.71 12.82
CA SER A 47 6.18 -13.33 13.94
C SER A 47 4.79 -12.80 13.54
N ILE A 48 4.61 -12.39 12.29
CA ILE A 48 3.36 -11.82 11.78
C ILE A 48 2.73 -12.66 10.66
N LEU A 49 3.48 -13.56 10.01
CA LEU A 49 2.97 -14.39 8.90
C LEU A 49 2.49 -15.77 9.35
N ILE A 50 3.11 -16.35 10.37
CA ILE A 50 2.83 -17.72 10.82
C ILE A 50 2.48 -17.65 12.30
N LYS A 51 1.28 -18.09 12.63
CA LYS A 51 0.79 -18.21 14.02
C LYS A 51 1.08 -19.62 14.54
#